data_AF-A0A165UFI1-F1
#
_entry.id   AF-A0A165UFI1-F1
#
_cell.length_a   1.000
_cell.length_b   1.000
_cell.length_c   1.000
_cell.angle_alpha   90.00
_cell.angle_beta   90.00
_cell.angle_gamma   90.00
#
_symmetry.space_group_name_H-M   'P 1'
#
loop_
_entity.id
_entity.type
_entity.pdbx_description
1 polymer ?
#
loop_
_entity_poly.entity_id
_entity_poly.type
_entity_poly.pdbx_seq_one_letter_code
_entity_poly.pdbx_strand_id
1 'polypeptide(L)'
;MPVEDYCHLLHYIVEAAGSRASFDAQGIASFVRLLKVVGLNSPEGTSKLTQQAFSKTLVSCADRPNYVLNSATRAEVLALLNGFCSDRPASVRPSDISTIWSIIGQLLSSSLEHDQATDPTVFQEIVSIVSALVRLRRDLVLNTLPHLGMVLRRLINALKEPRPQLGAKQTRLVMNTLPAWISAEKPLSAEEARVLARLMTTLTTKTIVRMHGQNAESQKPESLVRPFSKHAAYVLTAYIDAVNDPLCHVATQIRKELQPGLFALCDMLGDHNRDAMMVSALDASGKVMMKALWKEYEKQRYVGKG
;
A
#
# COMPACT_ATOMS: atom_id res chain seq x y z
N MET A 1 33.26 -11.01 -2.97
CA MET A 1 32.90 -12.10 -2.04
C MET A 1 32.58 -13.33 -2.88
N PRO A 2 33.23 -14.48 -2.63
CA PRO A 2 32.85 -15.77 -3.23
C PRO A 2 31.35 -16.09 -3.04
N VAL A 3 30.76 -16.81 -4.00
CA VAL A 3 29.33 -17.16 -3.96
C VAL A 3 28.98 -18.02 -2.75
N GLU A 4 29.90 -18.90 -2.33
CA GLU A 4 29.75 -19.77 -1.17
C GLU A 4 29.69 -18.96 0.13
N ASP A 5 30.66 -18.06 0.35
CA ASP A 5 30.66 -17.15 1.50
C ASP A 5 29.39 -16.29 1.56
N TYR A 6 28.94 -15.80 0.41
CA TYR A 6 27.69 -15.03 0.31
C TYR A 6 26.46 -15.87 0.69
N CYS A 7 26.42 -17.13 0.26
CA CYS A 7 25.35 -18.07 0.61
C CYS A 7 25.31 -18.31 2.12
N HIS A 8 26.46 -18.58 2.74
CA HIS A 8 26.56 -18.76 4.18
C HIS A 8 26.14 -17.51 4.96
N LEU A 9 26.61 -16.34 4.54
CA LEU A 9 26.23 -15.07 5.14
C LEU A 9 24.70 -14.85 5.08
N LEU A 10 24.09 -15.03 3.91
CA LEU A 10 22.64 -14.92 3.77
C LEU A 10 21.89 -15.93 4.65
N HIS A 11 22.39 -17.16 4.74
CA HIS A 11 21.77 -18.19 5.57
C HIS A 11 21.74 -17.77 7.04
N TYR A 12 22.87 -17.32 7.59
CA TYR A 12 22.95 -16.86 8.97
C TYR A 12 22.07 -15.64 9.24
N ILE A 13 22.02 -14.68 8.31
CA ILE A 13 21.16 -13.50 8.46
C ILE A 13 19.68 -13.90 8.51
N VAL A 14 19.25 -14.76 7.58
CA VAL A 14 17.85 -15.22 7.50
C VAL A 14 17.49 -16.06 8.72
N GLU A 15 18.37 -16.94 9.16
CA GLU A 15 18.18 -17.74 10.36
C GLU A 15 18.08 -16.86 11.60
N ALA A 16 18.97 -15.87 11.76
CA ALA A 16 18.94 -14.95 12.89
C ALA A 16 17.67 -14.08 12.88
N ALA A 17 17.30 -13.52 11.72
CA ALA A 17 16.07 -12.73 11.56
C ALA A 17 14.81 -13.58 11.77
N GLY A 18 14.87 -14.87 11.44
CA GLY A 18 13.80 -15.86 11.65
C GLY A 18 13.90 -16.62 12.97
N SER A 19 14.87 -16.35 13.82
CA SER A 19 15.06 -17.12 15.07
C SER A 19 14.02 -16.72 16.09
N ARG A 20 13.52 -17.70 16.86
CA ARG A 20 12.69 -17.43 18.06
C ARG A 20 13.55 -17.19 19.31
N ALA A 21 14.87 -17.26 19.18
CA ALA A 21 15.79 -16.89 20.24
C ALA A 21 15.56 -15.42 20.65
N SER A 22 15.88 -15.10 21.90
CA SER A 22 15.58 -13.82 22.56
C SER A 22 16.45 -12.66 22.04
N PHE A 23 16.39 -12.36 20.75
CA PHE A 23 16.82 -11.07 20.25
C PHE A 23 15.76 -10.02 20.62
N ASP A 24 16.21 -8.86 21.06
CA ASP A 24 15.34 -7.72 21.20
C ASP A 24 14.91 -7.18 19.82
N ALA A 25 13.98 -6.23 19.81
CA ALA A 25 13.49 -5.63 18.57
C ALA A 25 14.63 -4.98 17.75
N GLN A 26 15.65 -4.43 18.43
CA GLN A 26 16.76 -3.77 17.77
C GLN A 26 17.70 -4.77 17.06
N GLY A 27 17.94 -5.93 17.66
CA GLY A 27 18.69 -7.02 17.04
C GLY A 27 17.99 -7.52 15.78
N ILE A 28 16.68 -7.77 15.86
CA ILE A 28 15.87 -8.17 14.70
C ILE A 28 15.91 -7.11 13.60
N ALA A 29 15.70 -5.83 13.94
CA ALA A 29 15.78 -4.72 13.00
C ALA A 29 17.14 -4.67 12.30
N SER A 30 18.23 -4.90 13.03
CA SER A 30 19.59 -4.93 12.49
C SER A 30 19.80 -6.07 11.48
N PHE A 31 19.25 -7.26 11.73
CA PHE A 31 19.31 -8.37 10.77
C PHE A 31 18.49 -8.11 9.52
N VAL A 32 17.28 -7.55 9.65
CA VAL A 32 16.44 -7.15 8.51
C VAL A 32 17.14 -6.08 7.65
N ARG A 33 17.75 -5.08 8.30
CA ARG A 33 18.58 -4.06 7.64
C ARG A 33 19.76 -4.67 6.91
N LEU A 34 20.48 -5.59 7.57
CA LEU A 34 21.64 -6.26 6.98
C LEU A 34 21.23 -7.08 5.76
N LEU A 35 20.11 -7.79 5.81
CA LEU A 35 19.57 -8.50 4.65
C LEU A 35 19.27 -7.55 3.49
N LYS A 36 18.66 -6.38 3.76
CA LYS A 36 18.43 -5.36 2.73
C LYS A 36 19.74 -4.97 2.07
N VAL A 37 20.76 -4.60 2.86
CA VAL A 37 22.06 -4.15 2.33
C VAL A 37 22.73 -5.25 1.51
N VAL A 38 22.85 -6.46 2.06
CA VAL A 38 23.52 -7.58 1.41
C VAL A 38 22.76 -8.04 0.16
N GLY A 39 21.43 -8.12 0.23
CA GLY A 39 20.59 -8.54 -0.88
C GLY A 39 20.56 -7.56 -2.06
N LEU A 40 20.48 -6.25 -1.76
CA LEU A 40 20.50 -5.21 -2.80
C LEU A 40 21.87 -5.08 -3.47
N ASN A 41 22.95 -5.41 -2.75
CA ASN A 41 24.34 -5.41 -3.24
C ASN A 41 24.88 -6.84 -3.52
N SER A 42 23.98 -7.74 -3.93
CA SER A 42 24.30 -9.14 -4.18
C SER A 42 25.31 -9.33 -5.33
N PRO A 43 26.31 -10.24 -5.21
CA PRO A 43 27.25 -10.54 -6.29
C PRO A 43 26.55 -11.10 -7.53
N GLU A 44 27.17 -10.96 -8.70
CA GLU A 44 26.66 -11.55 -9.95
C GLU A 44 26.49 -13.08 -9.81
N GLY A 45 25.43 -13.62 -10.43
CA GLY A 45 25.10 -15.05 -10.34
C GLY A 45 24.35 -15.48 -9.06
N THR A 46 24.18 -14.60 -8.07
CA THR A 46 23.54 -14.96 -6.78
C THR A 46 22.05 -14.61 -6.68
N SER A 47 21.41 -14.27 -7.80
CA SER A 47 20.01 -13.82 -7.82
C SER A 47 19.05 -14.81 -7.17
N LYS A 48 19.18 -16.10 -7.46
CA LYS A 48 18.33 -17.16 -6.87
C LYS A 48 18.49 -17.24 -5.35
N LEU A 49 19.71 -17.12 -4.83
CA LEU A 49 19.97 -17.16 -3.39
C LEU A 49 19.33 -15.96 -2.69
N THR A 50 19.51 -14.77 -3.27
CA THR A 50 18.93 -13.53 -2.76
C THR A 50 17.41 -13.57 -2.77
N GLN A 51 16.79 -14.07 -3.83
CA GLN A 51 15.33 -14.27 -3.92
C GLN A 51 14.82 -15.24 -2.83
N GLN A 52 15.53 -16.35 -2.59
CA GLN A 52 15.15 -17.29 -1.54
C GLN A 52 15.26 -16.68 -0.15
N ALA A 53 16.34 -15.94 0.13
CA ALA A 53 16.55 -15.25 1.40
C ALA A 53 15.47 -14.18 1.65
N PHE A 54 15.14 -13.40 0.62
CA PHE A 54 14.06 -12.41 0.67
C PHE A 54 12.72 -13.08 1.02
N SER A 55 12.29 -14.10 0.27
CA SER A 55 11.01 -14.77 0.53
C SER A 55 10.92 -15.40 1.92
N LYS A 56 11.99 -16.06 2.40
CA LYS A 56 12.01 -16.63 3.75
C LYS A 56 11.86 -15.55 4.83
N THR A 57 12.48 -14.39 4.61
CA THR A 57 12.38 -13.26 5.53
C THR A 57 11.00 -12.64 5.50
N LEU A 58 10.39 -12.51 4.32
CA LEU A 58 8.99 -12.06 4.21
C LEU A 58 8.04 -12.95 4.99
N VAL A 59 8.17 -14.27 4.85
CA VAL A 59 7.34 -15.22 5.61
C VAL A 59 7.55 -15.03 7.11
N SER A 60 8.80 -14.89 7.56
CA SER A 60 9.11 -14.64 8.97
C SER A 60 8.50 -13.33 9.49
N CYS A 61 8.48 -12.27 8.68
CA CYS A 61 7.85 -10.99 9.03
C CYS A 61 6.32 -11.11 9.07
N ALA A 62 5.72 -11.82 8.11
CA ALA A 62 4.28 -12.00 8.04
C ALA A 62 3.74 -12.87 9.18
N ASP A 63 4.49 -13.89 9.61
CA ASP A 63 4.11 -14.81 10.68
C ASP A 63 4.27 -14.20 12.09
N ARG A 64 4.92 -13.03 12.20
CA ARG A 64 5.26 -12.39 13.48
C ARG A 64 4.73 -10.96 13.52
N PRO A 65 3.51 -10.73 14.01
CA PRO A 65 2.92 -9.39 14.10
C PRO A 65 3.81 -8.37 14.82
N ASN A 66 4.62 -8.80 15.80
CA ASN A 66 5.55 -7.92 16.50
C ASN A 66 6.56 -7.22 15.58
N TYR A 67 6.88 -7.80 14.41
CA TYR A 67 7.83 -7.22 13.46
C TYR A 67 7.26 -5.97 12.79
N VAL A 68 5.94 -5.92 12.62
CA VAL A 68 5.23 -4.79 12.03
C VAL A 68 4.61 -3.86 13.08
N LEU A 69 4.41 -4.33 14.31
CA LEU A 69 3.89 -3.52 15.41
C LEU A 69 4.99 -2.68 16.09
N ASN A 70 6.18 -3.23 16.31
CA ASN A 70 7.28 -2.48 16.90
C ASN A 70 7.87 -1.49 15.89
N SER A 71 8.03 -0.22 16.27
CA SER A 71 8.48 0.86 15.38
C SER A 71 9.87 0.63 14.77
N ALA A 72 10.82 0.09 15.54
CA ALA A 72 12.19 -0.14 15.08
C ALA A 72 12.25 -1.24 14.01
N THR A 73 11.56 -2.36 14.22
CA THR A 73 11.49 -3.45 13.22
C THR A 73 10.62 -3.07 12.03
N ARG A 74 9.52 -2.36 12.26
CA ARG A 74 8.57 -1.92 11.23
C ARG A 74 9.27 -1.10 10.15
N ALA A 75 10.08 -0.13 10.54
CA ALA A 75 10.83 0.72 9.62
C ALA A 75 11.76 -0.10 8.72
N GLU A 76 12.48 -1.08 9.29
CA GLU A 76 13.40 -1.92 8.51
C GLU A 76 12.68 -2.91 7.59
N VAL A 77 11.54 -3.46 8.00
CA VAL A 77 10.71 -4.32 7.15
C VAL A 77 10.17 -3.55 5.95
N LEU A 78 9.66 -2.33 6.17
CA LEU A 78 9.23 -1.45 5.08
C LEU A 78 10.38 -1.06 4.16
N ALA A 79 11.53 -0.70 4.72
CA ALA A 79 12.71 -0.36 3.96
C ALA A 79 13.25 -1.54 3.12
N LEU A 80 13.16 -2.77 3.63
CA LEU A 80 13.48 -3.99 2.90
C LEU A 80 12.52 -4.20 1.74
N LEU A 81 11.21 -4.15 2.01
CA LEU A 81 10.16 -4.30 0.99
C LEU A 81 10.31 -3.27 -0.13
N ASN A 82 10.46 -1.99 0.22
CA ASN A 82 10.60 -0.92 -0.75
C ASN A 82 11.86 -1.10 -1.60
N GLY A 83 13.00 -1.45 -1.01
CA GLY A 83 14.24 -1.71 -1.75
C GLY A 83 14.07 -2.84 -2.78
N PHE A 84 13.45 -3.96 -2.40
CA PHE A 84 13.23 -5.07 -3.33
C PHE A 84 12.15 -4.76 -4.39
N CYS A 85 11.09 -4.05 -4.04
CA CYS A 85 10.04 -3.68 -4.99
C CYS A 85 10.48 -2.58 -5.98
N SER A 86 11.32 -1.64 -5.53
CA SER A 86 11.74 -0.46 -6.31
C SER A 86 13.09 -0.66 -7.02
N ASP A 87 14.12 -1.12 -6.31
CA ASP A 87 15.49 -1.19 -6.84
C ASP A 87 15.80 -2.54 -7.50
N ARG A 88 15.18 -3.62 -6.99
CA ARG A 88 15.38 -4.99 -7.50
C ARG A 88 14.04 -5.68 -7.86
N PRO A 89 13.14 -5.06 -8.65
CA PRO A 89 11.79 -5.57 -8.92
C PRO A 89 11.77 -6.98 -9.53
N ALA A 90 12.80 -7.38 -10.28
CA ALA A 90 12.95 -8.72 -10.85
C ALA A 90 13.20 -9.81 -9.78
N SER A 91 13.58 -9.43 -8.57
CA SER A 91 13.79 -10.34 -7.45
C SER A 91 12.50 -10.68 -6.70
N VAL A 92 11.43 -9.91 -6.89
CA VAL A 92 10.13 -10.24 -6.32
C VAL A 92 9.50 -11.39 -7.10
N ARG A 93 9.12 -12.49 -6.46
CA ARG A 93 8.51 -13.64 -7.14
C ARG A 93 6.99 -13.62 -7.01
N PRO A 94 6.25 -14.30 -7.90
CA PRO A 94 4.80 -14.46 -7.74
C PRO A 94 4.39 -15.00 -6.36
N SER A 95 5.19 -15.91 -5.79
CA SER A 95 4.97 -16.48 -4.45
C SER A 95 5.09 -15.46 -3.32
N ASP A 96 5.79 -14.35 -3.54
CA ASP A 96 6.08 -13.36 -2.49
C ASP A 96 4.93 -12.37 -2.32
N ILE A 97 4.10 -12.21 -3.36
CA ILE A 97 3.11 -11.14 -3.44
C ILE A 97 2.02 -11.27 -2.38
N SER A 98 1.53 -12.49 -2.13
CA SER A 98 0.57 -12.73 -1.06
C SER A 98 1.14 -12.36 0.31
N THR A 99 2.42 -12.63 0.53
CA THR A 99 3.12 -12.29 1.78
C THR A 99 3.34 -10.78 1.91
N ILE A 100 3.71 -10.10 0.83
CA ILE A 100 3.82 -8.62 0.79
C ILE A 100 2.45 -7.99 1.11
N TRP A 101 1.37 -8.48 0.49
CA TRP A 101 0.01 -8.01 0.80
C TRP A 101 -0.40 -8.30 2.24
N SER A 102 -0.01 -9.45 2.80
CA SER A 102 -0.25 -9.77 4.21
C SER A 102 0.43 -8.77 5.14
N ILE A 103 1.72 -8.48 4.92
CA ILE A 103 2.49 -7.52 5.72
C ILE A 103 1.86 -6.12 5.64
N ILE A 104 1.57 -5.63 4.43
CA ILE A 104 0.89 -4.33 4.23
C ILE A 104 -0.50 -4.35 4.89
N GLY A 105 -1.22 -5.47 4.78
CA GLY A 105 -2.51 -5.67 5.42
C GLY A 105 -2.44 -5.55 6.95
N GLN A 106 -1.44 -6.14 7.58
CA GLN A 106 -1.21 -6.03 9.03
C GLN A 106 -0.82 -4.60 9.42
N LEU A 107 0.04 -3.94 8.64
CA LEU A 107 0.38 -2.54 8.87
C LEU A 107 -0.82 -1.61 8.76
N LEU A 108 -1.82 -1.95 7.95
CA LEU A 108 -3.04 -1.17 7.75
C LEU A 108 -4.24 -1.69 8.53
N SER A 109 -4.09 -2.71 9.38
CA SER A 109 -5.21 -3.24 10.17
C SER A 109 -5.53 -2.33 11.34
N SER A 110 -6.81 -2.29 11.71
CA SER A 110 -7.30 -1.67 12.93
C SER A 110 -6.54 -2.16 14.17
N SER A 111 -6.21 -1.26 15.08
CA SER A 111 -5.54 -1.59 16.33
C SER A 111 -6.32 -1.07 17.54
N LEU A 112 -6.17 -1.74 18.69
CA LEU A 112 -6.67 -1.23 19.97
C LEU A 112 -5.63 -0.40 20.72
N GLU A 113 -4.37 -0.48 20.28
CA GLU A 113 -3.22 0.18 20.85
C GLU A 113 -2.54 1.02 19.76
N HIS A 114 -2.15 2.23 20.11
CA HIS A 114 -1.57 3.18 19.17
C HIS A 114 -0.24 3.71 19.68
N ASP A 115 0.66 3.98 18.75
CA ASP A 115 1.89 4.70 18.99
C ASP A 115 1.56 6.11 19.53
N GLN A 116 2.46 6.67 20.35
CA GLN A 116 2.26 7.99 20.94
C GLN A 116 2.10 9.08 19.87
N ALA A 117 2.87 8.96 18.78
CA ALA A 117 2.82 9.88 17.65
C ALA A 117 2.60 9.10 16.36
N THR A 118 1.88 9.74 15.43
CA THR A 118 1.76 9.21 14.06
C THR A 118 3.13 9.21 13.39
N ASP A 119 3.41 8.13 12.67
CA ASP A 119 4.58 8.00 11.81
C ASP A 119 4.19 8.08 10.32
N PRO A 120 4.27 9.26 9.68
CA PRO A 120 3.88 9.42 8.28
C PRO A 120 4.77 8.61 7.32
N THR A 121 5.99 8.26 7.73
CA THR A 121 6.92 7.51 6.89
C THR A 121 6.37 6.12 6.59
N VAL A 122 5.63 5.51 7.53
CA VAL A 122 4.97 4.22 7.33
C VAL A 122 3.97 4.30 6.17
N PHE A 123 3.13 5.34 6.15
CA PHE A 123 2.17 5.55 5.07
C PHE A 123 2.87 5.74 3.72
N GLN A 124 3.90 6.60 3.69
CA GLN A 124 4.63 6.93 2.47
C GLN A 124 5.37 5.71 1.90
N GLU A 125 6.00 4.89 2.76
CA GLU A 125 6.68 3.65 2.35
C GLU A 125 5.69 2.62 1.82
N ILE A 126 4.52 2.44 2.46
CA ILE A 126 3.46 1.56 1.93
C ILE A 126 3.02 2.03 0.54
N VAL A 127 2.76 3.32 0.35
CA VAL A 127 2.37 3.87 -0.96
C VAL A 127 3.50 3.69 -1.99
N SER A 128 4.77 3.86 -1.59
CA SER A 128 5.93 3.63 -2.44
C SER A 128 6.02 2.18 -2.91
N ILE A 129 5.92 1.22 -1.99
CA ILE A 129 5.93 -0.22 -2.29
C ILE A 129 4.83 -0.58 -3.28
N VAL A 130 3.60 -0.13 -3.02
CA VAL A 130 2.45 -0.42 -3.90
C VAL A 130 2.64 0.24 -5.27
N SER A 131 3.14 1.48 -5.31
CA SER A 131 3.42 2.18 -6.57
C SER A 131 4.49 1.46 -7.39
N ALA A 132 5.55 0.98 -6.74
CA ALA A 132 6.61 0.21 -7.36
C ALA A 132 6.08 -1.11 -7.93
N LEU A 133 5.25 -1.83 -7.18
CA LEU A 133 4.61 -3.07 -7.67
C LEU A 133 3.71 -2.79 -8.89
N VAL A 134 2.84 -1.78 -8.83
CA VAL A 134 1.97 -1.40 -9.94
C VAL A 134 2.78 -1.01 -11.19
N ARG A 135 3.87 -0.26 -11.02
CA ARG A 135 4.65 0.27 -12.15
C ARG A 135 5.62 -0.74 -12.74
N LEU A 136 6.34 -1.45 -11.88
CA LEU A 136 7.48 -2.27 -12.26
C LEU A 136 7.12 -3.75 -12.39
N ARG A 137 6.10 -4.22 -11.66
CA ARG A 137 5.66 -5.62 -11.59
C ARG A 137 4.14 -5.77 -11.71
N ARG A 138 3.54 -5.05 -12.67
CA ARG A 138 2.11 -5.12 -12.98
C ARG A 138 1.63 -6.56 -13.21
N ASP A 139 2.48 -7.40 -13.81
CA ASP A 139 2.24 -8.84 -14.04
C ASP A 139 1.84 -9.57 -12.76
N LEU A 140 2.49 -9.24 -11.64
CA LEU A 140 2.25 -9.84 -10.35
C LEU A 140 0.97 -9.31 -9.69
N VAL A 141 0.66 -8.04 -9.92
CA VAL A 141 -0.51 -7.37 -9.34
C VAL A 141 -1.82 -7.80 -10.00
N LEU A 142 -1.79 -8.16 -11.29
CA LEU A 142 -2.99 -8.56 -12.05
C LEU A 142 -3.79 -9.70 -11.41
N ASN A 143 -3.10 -10.67 -10.80
CA ASN A 143 -3.74 -11.81 -10.14
C ASN A 143 -4.17 -11.51 -8.69
N THR A 144 -3.88 -10.32 -8.18
CA THR A 144 -4.10 -9.93 -6.78
C THR A 144 -4.79 -8.58 -6.64
N LEU A 145 -5.55 -8.16 -7.66
CA LEU A 145 -6.30 -6.91 -7.68
C LEU A 145 -7.28 -6.72 -6.51
N PRO A 146 -7.95 -7.76 -5.98
CA PRO A 146 -8.75 -7.62 -4.76
C PRO A 146 -7.93 -7.14 -3.57
N HIS A 147 -6.68 -7.59 -3.43
CA HIS A 147 -5.77 -7.14 -2.36
C HIS A 147 -5.33 -5.70 -2.56
N LEU A 148 -4.99 -5.30 -3.79
CA LEU A 148 -4.71 -3.90 -4.11
C LEU A 148 -5.90 -3.00 -3.76
N GLY A 149 -7.13 -3.41 -4.14
CA GLY A 149 -8.35 -2.68 -3.79
C GLY A 149 -8.54 -2.55 -2.28
N MET A 150 -8.30 -3.62 -1.52
CA MET A 150 -8.35 -3.58 -0.05
C MET A 150 -7.32 -2.62 0.55
N VAL A 151 -6.07 -2.65 0.04
CA VAL A 151 -5.00 -1.75 0.50
C VAL A 151 -5.37 -0.29 0.24
N LEU A 152 -5.84 0.05 -0.96
CA LEU A 152 -6.27 1.42 -1.28
C LEU A 152 -7.43 1.89 -0.37
N ARG A 153 -8.41 1.03 -0.09
CA ARG A 153 -9.50 1.33 0.85
C ARG A 153 -8.98 1.62 2.26
N ARG A 154 -8.00 0.85 2.74
CA ARG A 154 -7.41 1.06 4.06
C ARG A 154 -6.54 2.32 4.12
N LEU A 155 -5.80 2.63 3.05
CA LEU A 155 -5.04 3.87 2.93
C LEU A 155 -5.96 5.10 2.94
N ILE A 156 -7.12 5.04 2.28
CA ILE A 156 -8.14 6.10 2.36
C ILE A 156 -8.66 6.25 3.80
N ASN A 157 -8.98 5.13 4.45
CA ASN A 157 -9.47 5.16 5.84
C ASN A 157 -8.43 5.70 6.83
N ALA A 158 -7.13 5.48 6.57
CA ALA A 158 -6.04 6.00 7.39
C ALA A 158 -5.93 7.54 7.35
N LEU A 159 -6.48 8.20 6.32
CA LEU A 159 -6.52 9.66 6.20
C LEU A 159 -7.67 10.31 6.99
N LYS A 160 -8.52 9.51 7.65
CA LYS A 160 -9.57 10.02 8.53
C LYS A 160 -8.98 10.41 9.88
N GLU A 161 -9.56 11.44 10.47
CA GLU A 161 -9.23 11.86 11.83
C GLU A 161 -10.51 11.98 12.68
N PRO A 162 -10.46 11.69 14.00
CA PRO A 162 -11.59 11.93 14.89
C PRO A 162 -12.05 13.38 14.80
N ARG A 163 -13.36 13.63 14.84
CA ARG A 163 -13.86 15.01 14.84
C ARG A 163 -13.35 15.79 16.06
N PRO A 164 -13.11 17.10 15.91
CA PRO A 164 -12.85 17.95 17.06
C PRO A 164 -14.04 17.85 18.02
N GLN A 165 -13.78 17.92 19.33
CA GLN A 165 -14.80 17.90 20.39
C GLN A 165 -15.44 16.53 20.69
N LEU A 166 -14.96 15.42 20.11
CA LEU A 166 -15.39 14.10 20.56
C LEU A 166 -14.92 13.81 21.99
N GLY A 167 -15.78 13.17 22.78
CA GLY A 167 -15.41 12.66 24.09
C GLY A 167 -14.45 11.48 23.98
N ALA A 168 -13.65 11.22 25.02
CA ALA A 168 -12.62 10.19 25.01
C ALA A 168 -13.09 8.80 24.54
N LYS A 169 -14.32 8.39 24.89
CA LYS A 169 -14.91 7.12 24.44
C LYS A 169 -15.15 7.08 22.93
N GLN A 170 -15.66 8.16 22.34
CA GLN A 170 -15.92 8.25 20.90
C GLN A 170 -14.62 8.38 20.11
N THR A 171 -13.66 9.17 20.63
CA THR A 171 -12.31 9.24 20.05
C THR A 171 -11.69 7.85 20.02
N ARG A 172 -11.75 7.09 21.12
CA ARG A 172 -11.24 5.72 21.16
C ARG A 172 -11.96 4.79 20.18
N LEU A 173 -13.28 4.93 20.00
CA LEU A 173 -14.03 4.14 19.02
C LEU A 173 -13.52 4.38 17.59
N VAL A 174 -13.26 5.64 17.23
CA VAL A 174 -12.67 5.99 15.93
C VAL A 174 -11.24 5.46 15.82
N MET A 175 -10.40 5.71 16.82
CA MET A 175 -9.01 5.25 16.83
C MET A 175 -8.90 3.74 16.68
N ASN A 176 -9.80 2.98 17.31
CA ASN A 176 -9.85 1.52 17.18
C ASN A 176 -10.06 1.03 15.73
N THR A 177 -10.46 1.91 14.79
CA THR A 177 -10.59 1.58 13.36
C THR A 177 -9.34 1.92 12.54
N LEU A 178 -8.38 2.63 13.13
CA LEU A 178 -7.16 3.10 12.50
C LEU A 178 -5.97 2.18 12.81
N PRO A 179 -4.91 2.23 11.98
CA PRO A 179 -3.66 1.53 12.25
C PRO A 179 -2.96 1.96 13.54
N ALA A 180 -2.20 1.04 14.13
CA ALA A 180 -1.45 1.27 15.37
C ALA A 180 -0.47 2.45 15.27
N TRP A 181 0.14 2.68 14.11
CA TRP A 181 1.11 3.77 13.90
C TRP A 181 0.46 5.14 13.66
N ILE A 182 -0.85 5.27 13.82
CA ILE A 182 -1.58 6.55 13.76
C ILE A 182 -2.05 6.95 15.15
N SER A 183 -1.81 8.21 15.51
CA SER A 183 -2.27 8.86 16.73
C SER A 183 -3.32 9.94 16.41
N ALA A 184 -4.25 10.16 17.34
CA ALA A 184 -5.27 11.20 17.24
C ALA A 184 -4.70 12.62 17.28
N GLU A 185 -3.56 12.81 17.94
CA GLU A 185 -2.98 14.14 18.20
C GLU A 185 -2.36 14.76 16.95
N LYS A 186 -1.79 13.92 16.08
CA LYS A 186 -1.10 14.34 14.86
C LYS A 186 -1.50 13.44 13.70
N PRO A 187 -2.73 13.57 13.16
CA PRO A 187 -3.18 12.76 12.04
C PRO A 187 -2.37 13.02 10.77
N LEU A 188 -2.59 12.20 9.74
CA LEU A 188 -1.93 12.36 8.45
C LEU A 188 -2.36 13.67 7.78
N SER A 189 -1.47 14.20 6.92
CA SER A 189 -1.62 15.52 6.33
C SER A 189 -2.01 15.47 4.85
N ALA A 190 -2.11 16.65 4.25
CA ALA A 190 -2.30 16.83 2.82
C ALA A 190 -1.15 16.21 1.98
N GLU A 191 0.06 16.06 2.52
CA GLU A 191 1.18 15.42 1.82
C GLU A 191 0.91 13.93 1.56
N GLU A 192 0.49 13.20 2.59
CA GLU A 192 0.16 11.79 2.48
C GLU A 192 -1.01 11.56 1.51
N ALA A 193 -2.02 12.44 1.57
CA ALA A 193 -3.13 12.44 0.65
C ALA A 193 -2.68 12.59 -0.82
N ARG A 194 -1.74 13.51 -1.08
CA ARG A 194 -1.17 13.74 -2.42
C ARG A 194 -0.40 12.52 -2.93
N VAL A 195 0.39 11.90 -2.07
CA VAL A 195 1.15 10.69 -2.41
C VAL A 195 0.20 9.53 -2.75
N LEU A 196 -0.88 9.35 -1.99
CA LEU A 196 -1.94 8.37 -2.31
C LEU A 196 -2.65 8.69 -3.62
N ALA A 197 -2.98 9.97 -3.87
CA ALA A 197 -3.59 10.40 -5.13
C ALA A 197 -2.72 10.03 -6.33
N ARG A 198 -1.40 10.26 -6.23
CA ARG A 198 -0.42 9.87 -7.26
C ARG A 198 -0.42 8.36 -7.51
N LEU A 199 -0.47 7.54 -6.46
CA LEU A 199 -0.61 6.08 -6.62
C LEU A 199 -1.89 5.72 -7.39
N MET A 200 -3.03 6.29 -7.01
CA MET A 200 -4.30 6.03 -7.72
C MET A 200 -4.24 6.45 -9.19
N THR A 201 -3.60 7.59 -9.50
CA THR A 201 -3.36 7.99 -10.90
C THR A 201 -2.37 7.06 -11.62
N THR A 202 -1.41 6.46 -10.92
CA THR A 202 -0.42 5.54 -11.51
C THR A 202 -1.09 4.28 -12.10
N LEU A 203 -2.25 3.88 -11.59
CA LEU A 203 -3.04 2.77 -12.14
C LEU A 203 -3.47 3.00 -13.61
N THR A 204 -3.57 4.26 -14.05
CA THR A 204 -3.88 4.61 -15.46
C THR A 204 -2.67 4.55 -16.37
N THR A 205 -1.46 4.46 -15.79
CA THR A 205 -0.22 4.59 -16.55
C THR A 205 0.07 3.35 -17.40
N LYS A 206 0.41 3.63 -18.66
CA LYS A 206 1.04 2.75 -19.66
C LYS A 206 2.29 2.04 -19.12
N THR A 207 2.30 0.76 -18.76
CA THR A 207 3.55 0.08 -18.32
C THR A 207 3.90 -1.16 -19.15
N ILE A 208 5.19 -1.34 -19.41
CA ILE A 208 5.76 -2.56 -20.02
C ILE A 208 6.48 -3.31 -18.91
N VAL A 209 6.06 -4.55 -18.65
CA VAL A 209 6.71 -5.40 -17.64
C VAL A 209 7.76 -6.25 -18.34
N ARG A 210 9.04 -5.90 -18.19
CA ARG A 210 10.14 -6.70 -18.76
C ARG A 210 10.21 -8.08 -18.10
N MET A 211 9.64 -9.08 -18.77
CA MET A 211 9.76 -10.49 -18.40
C MET A 211 11.06 -11.04 -19.00
N HIS A 212 11.91 -11.65 -18.17
CA HIS A 212 13.13 -12.31 -18.65
C HIS A 212 12.73 -13.58 -19.42
N GLY A 213 12.96 -13.62 -20.74
CA GLY A 213 12.73 -14.81 -21.58
C GLY A 213 11.58 -14.73 -22.59
N GLN A 214 10.82 -13.63 -22.64
CA GLN A 214 9.91 -13.34 -23.76
C GLN A 214 10.53 -12.25 -24.65
N ASN A 215 10.41 -12.39 -25.98
CA ASN A 215 10.88 -11.37 -26.94
C ASN A 215 10.34 -9.98 -26.53
N ALA A 216 11.21 -9.15 -25.96
CA ALA A 216 10.83 -7.86 -25.38
C ALA A 216 10.22 -6.90 -26.41
N GLU A 217 10.44 -7.16 -27.70
CA GLU A 217 9.93 -6.35 -28.82
C GLU A 217 8.42 -6.50 -29.07
N SER A 218 7.73 -7.49 -28.49
CA SER A 218 6.30 -7.72 -28.76
C SER A 218 5.35 -7.26 -27.64
N GLN A 219 5.85 -6.75 -26.52
CA GLN A 219 4.99 -6.42 -25.37
C GLN A 219 4.35 -5.04 -25.50
N LYS A 220 3.02 -5.03 -25.67
CA LYS A 220 2.21 -3.81 -25.71
C LYS A 220 2.15 -3.15 -24.33
N PRO A 221 2.41 -1.83 -24.22
CA PRO A 221 2.16 -1.09 -22.99
C PRO A 221 0.68 -1.18 -22.59
N GLU A 222 0.43 -1.55 -21.35
CA GLU A 222 -0.92 -1.74 -20.80
C GLU A 222 -0.99 -1.17 -19.39
N SER A 223 -2.19 -0.72 -19.01
CA SER A 223 -2.50 -0.11 -17.71
C SER A 223 -3.40 -1.01 -16.88
N LEU A 224 -3.60 -0.70 -15.60
CA LEU A 224 -4.52 -1.42 -14.73
C LEU A 224 -5.98 -0.95 -14.85
N VAL A 225 -6.28 0.08 -15.64
CA VAL A 225 -7.64 0.65 -15.81
C VAL A 225 -8.74 -0.40 -16.00
N ARG A 226 -8.65 -1.20 -17.06
CA ARG A 226 -9.66 -2.21 -17.38
C ARG A 226 -9.77 -3.30 -16.31
N PRO A 227 -8.68 -3.98 -15.90
CA PRO A 227 -8.79 -5.05 -14.92
C PRO A 227 -9.18 -4.55 -13.51
N PHE A 228 -8.83 -3.30 -13.16
CA PHE A 228 -9.17 -2.71 -11.86
C PHE A 228 -10.55 -2.04 -11.79
N SER A 229 -11.24 -1.84 -12.93
CA SER A 229 -12.55 -1.17 -13.02
C SER A 229 -13.58 -1.67 -12.00
N LYS A 230 -13.70 -2.99 -11.81
CA LYS A 230 -14.61 -3.61 -10.83
C LYS A 230 -14.22 -3.35 -9.38
N HIS A 231 -12.95 -3.06 -9.13
CA HIS A 231 -12.42 -2.79 -7.79
C HIS A 231 -12.45 -1.31 -7.43
N ALA A 232 -12.42 -0.41 -8.43
CA ALA A 232 -12.48 1.04 -8.25
C ALA A 232 -13.72 1.48 -7.45
N ALA A 233 -14.87 0.82 -7.66
CA ALA A 233 -16.11 1.07 -6.92
C ALA A 233 -15.89 1.00 -5.40
N TYR A 234 -15.25 -0.07 -4.92
CA TYR A 234 -15.03 -0.26 -3.48
C TYR A 234 -14.08 0.76 -2.87
N VAL A 235 -13.13 1.28 -3.65
CA VAL A 235 -12.20 2.33 -3.22
C VAL A 235 -12.95 3.67 -3.12
N LEU A 236 -13.81 3.99 -4.10
CA LEU A 236 -14.67 5.17 -4.06
C LEU A 236 -15.69 5.11 -2.92
N THR A 237 -16.32 3.96 -2.69
CA THR A 237 -17.21 3.74 -1.54
C THR A 237 -16.48 4.00 -0.23
N ALA A 238 -15.25 3.49 -0.05
CA ALA A 238 -14.48 3.75 1.16
C ALA A 238 -14.19 5.24 1.38
N TYR A 239 -13.95 6.02 0.32
CA TYR A 239 -13.84 7.48 0.42
C TYR A 239 -15.16 8.14 0.81
N ILE A 240 -16.26 7.73 0.20
CA ILE A 240 -17.60 8.27 0.50
C ILE A 240 -17.97 7.99 1.96
N ASP A 241 -17.78 6.76 2.42
CA ASP A 241 -18.02 6.35 3.81
C ASP A 241 -17.15 7.16 4.76
N ALA A 242 -15.86 7.35 4.42
CA ALA A 242 -14.92 8.14 5.22
C ALA A 242 -15.37 9.60 5.42
N VAL A 243 -15.92 10.22 4.38
CA VAL A 243 -16.39 11.61 4.42
C VAL A 243 -17.76 11.75 5.07
N ASN A 244 -18.59 10.70 5.02
CA ASN A 244 -19.94 10.67 5.58
C ASN A 244 -20.00 10.17 7.03
N ASP A 245 -18.89 9.67 7.58
CA ASP A 245 -18.83 9.18 8.95
C ASP A 245 -19.16 10.31 9.96
N PRO A 246 -20.11 10.10 10.89
CA PRO A 246 -20.50 11.13 11.85
C PRO A 246 -19.44 11.37 12.95
N LEU A 247 -18.55 10.42 13.19
CA LEU A 247 -17.50 10.51 14.22
C LEU A 247 -16.14 10.87 13.63
N CYS A 248 -15.91 10.56 12.35
CA CYS A 248 -14.70 10.95 11.66
C CYS A 248 -14.91 12.24 10.84
N HIS A 249 -13.82 12.84 10.43
CA HIS A 249 -13.84 13.75 9.29
C HIS A 249 -12.58 13.58 8.45
N VAL A 250 -12.66 14.02 7.21
CA VAL A 250 -11.53 14.11 6.28
C VAL A 250 -11.32 15.58 5.97
N ALA A 251 -10.17 16.11 6.39
CA ALA A 251 -9.85 17.53 6.23
C ALA A 251 -10.02 18.00 4.78
N THR A 252 -10.45 19.25 4.59
CA THR A 252 -10.67 19.82 3.24
C THR A 252 -9.41 19.80 2.38
N GLN A 253 -8.23 20.02 2.96
CA GLN A 253 -6.96 19.95 2.21
C GLN A 253 -6.65 18.52 1.75
N ILE A 254 -6.92 17.51 2.57
CA ILE A 254 -6.79 16.09 2.20
C ILE A 254 -7.73 15.76 1.02
N ARG A 255 -9.00 16.18 1.10
CA ARG A 255 -9.98 15.95 0.02
C ARG A 255 -9.53 16.58 -1.30
N LYS A 256 -8.97 17.80 -1.23
CA LYS A 256 -8.42 18.50 -2.39
C LYS A 256 -7.24 17.74 -3.02
N GLU A 257 -6.30 17.28 -2.21
CA GLU A 257 -5.13 16.54 -2.69
C GLU A 257 -5.49 15.13 -3.22
N LEU A 258 -6.54 14.49 -2.69
CA LEU A 258 -7.05 13.21 -3.19
C LEU A 258 -7.75 13.31 -4.55
N GLN A 259 -8.25 14.49 -4.91
CA GLN A 259 -9.13 14.70 -6.05
C GLN A 259 -8.60 14.12 -7.38
N PRO A 260 -7.32 14.32 -7.78
CA PRO A 260 -6.81 13.74 -9.03
C PRO A 260 -6.88 12.21 -9.05
N GLY A 261 -6.61 11.56 -7.92
CA GLY A 261 -6.67 10.11 -7.81
C GLY A 261 -8.11 9.58 -7.78
N LEU A 262 -9.04 10.29 -7.13
CA LEU A 262 -10.46 9.97 -7.18
C LEU A 262 -11.01 10.06 -8.62
N PHE A 263 -10.56 11.03 -9.41
CA PHE A 263 -10.97 11.18 -10.81
C PHE A 263 -10.42 10.08 -11.70
N ALA A 264 -9.18 9.63 -11.46
CA ALA A 264 -8.65 8.45 -12.11
C ALA A 264 -9.53 7.21 -11.82
N LEU A 265 -10.01 7.04 -10.59
CA LEU A 265 -10.93 5.95 -10.25
C LEU A 265 -12.31 6.11 -10.91
N CYS A 266 -12.86 7.32 -11.02
CA CYS A 266 -14.11 7.58 -11.75
C CYS A 266 -13.99 7.19 -13.22
N ASP A 267 -12.88 7.54 -13.87
CA ASP A 267 -12.60 7.16 -15.26
C ASP A 267 -12.52 5.63 -15.43
N MET A 268 -11.85 4.92 -14.50
CA MET A 268 -11.79 3.45 -14.51
C MET A 268 -13.15 2.79 -14.28
N LEU A 269 -13.98 3.38 -13.43
CA LEU A 269 -15.30 2.84 -13.08
C LEU A 269 -16.23 2.87 -14.29
N GLY A 270 -16.30 4.01 -14.99
CA GLY A 270 -17.24 4.24 -16.08
C GLY A 270 -18.70 4.33 -15.64
N ASP A 271 -19.58 4.75 -16.55
CA ASP A 271 -20.99 5.06 -16.25
C ASP A 271 -21.78 3.84 -15.75
N HIS A 272 -21.57 2.67 -16.38
CA HIS A 272 -22.31 1.46 -16.03
C HIS A 272 -22.04 0.99 -14.60
N ASN A 273 -20.76 0.92 -14.19
CA ASN A 273 -20.43 0.50 -12.83
C ASN A 273 -20.76 1.61 -11.80
N ARG A 274 -20.73 2.88 -12.19
CA ARG A 274 -21.27 3.97 -11.36
C ARG A 274 -22.73 3.73 -11.05
N ASP A 275 -23.55 3.41 -12.04
CA ASP A 275 -24.98 3.18 -11.83
C ASP A 275 -25.25 1.97 -10.95
N ALA A 276 -24.52 0.87 -11.17
CA ALA A 276 -24.58 -0.29 -10.30
C ALA A 276 -24.21 0.06 -8.83
N MET A 277 -23.15 0.87 -8.64
CA MET A 277 -22.74 1.34 -7.32
C MET A 277 -23.79 2.24 -6.67
N MET A 278 -24.41 3.14 -7.44
CA MET A 278 -25.49 4.02 -6.98
C MET A 278 -26.71 3.23 -6.50
N VAL A 279 -27.01 2.06 -7.08
CA VAL A 279 -28.15 1.23 -6.67
C VAL A 279 -27.81 0.38 -5.44
N SER A 280 -26.63 -0.23 -5.40
CA SER A 280 -26.35 -1.36 -4.49
C SER A 280 -25.41 -1.07 -3.32
N ALA A 281 -24.55 -0.04 -3.43
CA ALA A 281 -23.44 0.15 -2.48
C ALA A 281 -23.53 1.44 -1.66
N LEU A 282 -24.46 2.34 -1.98
CA LEU A 282 -24.54 3.67 -1.36
C LEU A 282 -25.91 3.93 -0.74
N ASP A 283 -25.88 4.49 0.46
CA ASP A 283 -27.05 5.04 1.15
C ASP A 283 -27.47 6.39 0.53
N ALA A 284 -28.50 7.04 1.09
CA ALA A 284 -28.99 8.31 0.55
C ALA A 284 -27.90 9.41 0.56
N SER A 285 -27.14 9.51 1.65
CA SER A 285 -26.04 10.48 1.77
C SER A 285 -24.91 10.17 0.79
N GLY A 286 -24.51 8.91 0.69
CA GLY A 286 -23.47 8.44 -0.21
C GLY A 286 -23.82 8.69 -1.67
N LYS A 287 -25.09 8.53 -2.06
CA LYS A 287 -25.59 8.88 -3.41
C LYS A 287 -25.41 10.36 -3.72
N VAL A 288 -25.66 11.26 -2.76
CA VAL A 288 -25.44 12.70 -2.96
C VAL A 288 -23.95 13.00 -3.16
N MET A 289 -23.10 12.42 -2.31
CA MET A 289 -21.65 12.60 -2.40
C MET A 289 -21.06 12.06 -3.71
N MET A 290 -21.51 10.88 -4.14
CA MET A 290 -21.07 10.30 -5.41
C MET A 290 -21.50 11.14 -6.60
N LYS A 291 -22.74 11.65 -6.62
CA LYS A 291 -23.20 12.58 -7.67
C LYS A 291 -22.36 13.86 -7.71
N ALA A 292 -22.03 14.43 -6.55
CA ALA A 292 -21.18 15.62 -6.47
C ALA A 292 -19.76 15.36 -7.00
N LEU A 293 -19.14 14.24 -6.60
CA LEU A 293 -17.83 13.81 -7.08
C LEU A 293 -17.84 13.59 -8.60
N TRP A 294 -18.85 12.88 -9.11
CA TRP A 294 -18.99 12.56 -10.52
C TRP A 294 -19.17 13.82 -11.37
N LYS A 295 -19.98 14.78 -10.90
CA LYS A 295 -20.18 16.06 -11.58
C LYS A 295 -18.87 16.85 -11.72
N GLU A 296 -18.05 16.90 -10.67
CA GLU A 296 -16.76 17.60 -10.75
C GLU A 296 -15.76 16.85 -11.65
N TYR A 297 -15.77 15.50 -11.62
CA TYR A 297 -15.01 14.68 -12.56
C TYR A 297 -15.38 14.98 -14.01
N GLU A 298 -16.67 15.00 -14.35
CA GLU A 298 -17.15 15.32 -15.71
C GLU A 298 -16.69 16.72 -16.12
N LYS A 299 -16.85 17.72 -15.24
CA LYS A 299 -16.37 19.07 -15.51
C LYS A 299 -14.90 19.09 -15.90
N GLN A 300 -14.02 18.40 -15.18
CA GLN A 300 -12.61 18.34 -15.56
C GLN A 300 -12.35 17.54 -16.83
N ARG A 301 -13.08 16.44 -17.07
CA ARG A 301 -12.93 15.60 -18.26
C ARG A 301 -13.20 16.36 -19.56
N TYR A 302 -14.08 17.35 -19.53
CA TYR A 302 -14.48 18.12 -20.72
C TYR A 302 -13.70 19.43 -20.93
N VAL A 303 -12.91 19.90 -19.96
CA VAL A 303 -12.12 21.15 -20.08
C VAL A 303 -10.92 21.01 -21.04
N GLY A 304 -10.42 19.80 -21.29
CA GLY A 304 -9.25 19.55 -22.17
C GLY A 304 -9.58 19.07 -23.59
N LYS A 305 -10.84 19.17 -24.05
CA LYS A 305 -11.29 18.67 -25.36
C LYS A 305 -11.93 19.75 -26.27
N GLY A 306 -11.74 21.03 -25.92
CA GLY A 306 -12.19 22.18 -26.71
C GLY A 306 -11.07 22.79 -27.52
#